data_AF-A0A0J1B0M8-F1
#
_entry.id   AF-A0A0J1B0M8-F1
#
_cell.length_a   1.000
_cell.length_b   1.000
_cell.length_c   1.000
_cell.angle_alpha   90.00
_cell.angle_beta   90.00
_cell.angle_gamma   90.00
#
_symmetry.space_group_name_H-M   'P 1'
#
loop_
_entity.id
_entity.type
_entity.pdbx_description
1 polymer ?
#
loop_
_entity_poly.entity_id
_entity_poly.type
_entity_poly.pdbx_seq_one_letter_code
_entity_poly.pdbx_strand_id
1 'polypeptide(L)'
;MSKSNSSCFANLVAHAARTVSTPSGLDGGLQLFAYTGPVVAQLVLKLAQARAKHPILQKVGGDTARLTELAAGIVRGAGNISEARVIMRAFGLLPMLDWLLRLHPNPAKALANFFLRPSLANLDLRNEKVFQTLRVILLSLFYIGEHSVWLGTRGILALTPEQLGTIAKISIRSWAIDVGLSAVKLISTYRGLLARKNALQAQGEKVDAEEAKKLSADFTAWKRAAWVNFAWIPLTVHWSFGGLWENPLITAAIGAVVSVGKLNNAWAAAA
;
A
#
# COMPACT_ATOMS: atom_id res chain seq x y z
N MET A 1 -9.27 2.20 39.72
CA MET A 1 -8.38 2.37 38.56
C MET A 1 -7.67 3.73 38.68
N SER A 2 -6.34 3.74 38.69
CA SER A 2 -5.50 4.94 38.96
C SER A 2 -5.63 6.01 37.86
N LYS A 3 -5.65 7.30 38.24
CA LYS A 3 -5.68 8.48 37.34
C LYS A 3 -4.60 8.44 36.24
N SER A 4 -3.46 7.78 36.49
CA SER A 4 -2.36 7.61 35.52
C SER A 4 -2.71 6.70 34.34
N ASN A 5 -3.56 5.68 34.55
CA ASN A 5 -3.96 4.77 33.46
C ASN A 5 -5.00 5.44 32.55
N SER A 6 -5.81 6.34 33.11
CA SER A 6 -6.79 7.11 32.37
C SER A 6 -6.14 8.14 31.42
N SER A 7 -5.03 8.78 31.82
CA SER A 7 -4.32 9.73 30.95
C SER A 7 -3.56 9.04 29.82
N CYS A 8 -2.94 7.88 30.09
CA CYS A 8 -2.26 7.09 29.05
C CYS A 8 -3.24 6.60 27.97
N PHE A 9 -4.40 6.06 28.39
CA PHE A 9 -5.43 5.62 27.46
C PHE A 9 -6.00 6.80 26.65
N ALA A 10 -6.29 7.94 27.28
CA ALA A 10 -6.76 9.13 26.58
C ALA A 10 -5.76 9.62 25.53
N ASN A 11 -4.46 9.63 25.85
CA ASN A 11 -3.40 10.01 24.91
C ASN A 11 -3.30 9.04 23.72
N LEU A 12 -3.41 7.73 23.98
CA LEU A 12 -3.42 6.71 22.94
C LEU A 12 -4.60 6.91 21.97
N VAL A 13 -5.81 7.09 22.52
CA VAL A 13 -7.03 7.31 21.73
C VAL A 13 -6.93 8.60 20.92
N ALA A 14 -6.45 9.69 21.52
CA ALA A 14 -6.28 10.96 20.82
C ALA A 14 -5.28 10.84 19.66
N HIS A 15 -4.17 10.12 19.86
CA HIS A 15 -3.19 9.90 18.81
C HIS A 15 -3.73 8.99 17.69
N ALA A 16 -4.47 7.93 18.05
CA ALA A 16 -5.15 7.08 17.07
C ALA A 16 -6.16 7.87 16.24
N ALA A 17 -6.95 8.74 16.89
CA ALA A 17 -7.92 9.61 16.22
C ALA A 17 -7.23 10.54 15.21
N ARG A 18 -6.13 11.21 15.59
CA ARG A 18 -5.34 12.02 14.65
C ARG A 18 -4.81 11.21 13.48
N THR A 19 -4.29 10.01 13.76
CA THR A 19 -3.75 9.12 12.73
C THR A 19 -4.80 8.78 11.69
N VAL A 20 -5.95 8.22 12.10
CA VAL A 20 -7.00 7.76 11.19
C VAL A 20 -7.78 8.89 10.53
N SER A 21 -7.68 10.12 11.05
CA SER A 21 -8.28 11.32 10.42
C SER A 21 -7.47 11.81 9.21
N THR A 22 -6.23 11.34 9.02
CA THR A 22 -5.45 11.64 7.81
C THR A 22 -5.85 10.72 6.66
N PRO A 23 -5.79 11.15 5.39
CA PRO A 23 -6.06 10.27 4.25
C PRO A 23 -5.20 9.01 4.23
N SER A 24 -3.92 9.13 4.59
CA SER A 24 -2.98 7.99 4.64
C SER A 24 -3.28 7.03 5.80
N GLY A 25 -3.64 7.54 6.98
CA GLY A 25 -4.01 6.71 8.12
C GLY A 25 -5.35 6.02 7.92
N LEU A 26 -6.34 6.71 7.34
CA LEU A 26 -7.62 6.12 6.96
C LEU A 26 -7.45 5.00 5.93
N ASP A 27 -6.75 5.25 4.81
CA ASP A 27 -6.47 4.19 3.82
C ASP A 27 -5.69 3.04 4.44
N GLY A 28 -4.66 3.32 5.26
CA GLY A 28 -3.88 2.29 5.93
C GLY A 28 -4.71 1.41 6.88
N GLY A 29 -5.62 2.02 7.66
CA GLY A 29 -6.52 1.30 8.57
C GLY A 29 -7.56 0.46 7.83
N LEU A 30 -8.21 1.03 6.80
CA LEU A 30 -9.15 0.29 5.95
C LEU A 30 -8.44 -0.84 5.20
N GLN A 31 -7.22 -0.59 4.72
CA GLN A 31 -6.40 -1.60 4.06
C GLN A 31 -6.07 -2.75 5.01
N LEU A 32 -5.69 -2.43 6.26
CA LEU A 32 -5.40 -3.43 7.28
C LEU A 32 -6.61 -4.31 7.51
N PHE A 33 -7.81 -3.73 7.66
CA PHE A 33 -9.04 -4.50 7.82
C PHE A 33 -9.31 -5.41 6.61
N ALA A 34 -9.22 -4.87 5.39
CA ALA A 34 -9.49 -5.63 4.17
C ALA A 34 -8.56 -6.83 4.00
N TYR A 35 -7.27 -6.69 4.31
CA TYR A 35 -6.30 -7.77 4.15
C TYR A 35 -6.18 -8.70 5.37
N THR A 36 -6.52 -8.25 6.58
CA THR A 36 -6.55 -9.14 7.75
C THR A 36 -7.85 -9.95 7.85
N GLY A 37 -8.95 -9.45 7.29
CA GLY A 37 -10.26 -10.11 7.30
C GLY A 37 -10.22 -11.59 6.90
N PRO A 38 -9.66 -11.97 5.73
CA PRO A 38 -9.55 -13.37 5.33
C PRO A 38 -8.74 -14.24 6.30
N VAL A 39 -7.67 -13.69 6.89
CA VAL A 39 -6.85 -14.40 7.88
C VAL A 39 -7.65 -14.63 9.17
N VAL A 40 -8.34 -13.60 9.65
CA VAL A 40 -9.18 -13.69 10.86
C VAL A 40 -10.33 -14.67 10.62
N ALA A 41 -11.01 -14.60 9.47
CA ALA A 41 -12.05 -15.55 9.08
C ALA A 41 -11.52 -17.00 9.08
N GLN A 42 -10.32 -17.24 8.55
CA GLN A 42 -9.71 -18.57 8.57
C GLN A 42 -9.44 -19.06 10.00
N LEU A 43 -9.01 -18.17 10.91
CA LEU A 43 -8.83 -18.52 12.32
C LEU A 43 -10.18 -18.85 12.99
N VAL A 44 -11.24 -18.11 12.68
CA VAL A 44 -12.60 -18.40 13.15
C VAL A 44 -13.08 -19.76 12.64
N LEU A 45 -12.83 -20.09 11.37
CA LEU A 45 -13.17 -21.40 10.80
C LEU A 45 -12.37 -22.54 11.45
N LYS A 46 -11.07 -22.34 11.71
CA LYS A 46 -10.27 -23.33 12.45
C LYS A 46 -10.80 -23.54 13.86
N LEU A 47 -11.24 -22.47 14.54
CA LEU A 47 -11.90 -22.57 15.84
C LEU A 47 -13.22 -23.36 15.75
N ALA A 48 -14.04 -23.10 14.74
CA ALA A 48 -15.29 -23.83 14.50
C ALA A 48 -15.03 -25.33 14.28
N GLN A 49 -14.02 -25.67 13.47
CA GLN A 49 -13.60 -27.05 13.23
C GLN A 49 -13.06 -27.73 14.49
N ALA A 50 -12.24 -27.04 15.28
CA ALA A 50 -11.73 -27.57 16.54
C ALA A 50 -12.87 -27.86 17.53
N ARG A 51 -13.84 -26.94 17.65
CA ARG A 51 -15.05 -27.15 18.46
C ARG A 51 -15.86 -28.34 17.97
N ALA A 52 -16.08 -28.45 16.66
CA ALA A 52 -16.82 -29.56 16.07
C ALA A 52 -16.15 -30.92 16.31
N LYS A 53 -14.83 -30.97 16.46
CA LYS A 53 -14.07 -32.22 16.67
C LYS A 53 -13.91 -32.61 18.14
N HIS A 54 -14.09 -31.70 19.10
CA HIS A 54 -13.81 -31.96 20.52
C HIS A 54 -15.10 -31.99 21.37
N PRO A 55 -15.49 -33.14 21.94
CA PRO A 55 -16.74 -33.29 22.70
C PRO A 55 -16.89 -32.32 23.87
N ILE A 56 -15.80 -31.96 24.55
CA ILE A 56 -15.79 -31.00 25.66
C ILE A 56 -16.07 -29.58 25.13
N LEU A 57 -15.46 -29.21 24.00
CA LEU A 57 -15.66 -27.91 23.38
C LEU A 57 -17.02 -27.77 22.70
N GLN A 58 -17.66 -28.87 22.31
CA GLN A 58 -19.07 -28.86 21.87
C GLN A 58 -20.02 -28.58 23.05
N LYS A 59 -19.72 -29.09 24.24
CA LYS A 59 -20.54 -28.91 25.45
C LYS A 59 -20.38 -27.52 26.09
N VAL A 60 -19.18 -26.93 26.01
CA VAL A 60 -18.84 -25.64 26.63
C VAL A 60 -18.81 -24.49 25.62
N GLY A 61 -18.54 -24.79 24.34
CA GLY A 61 -18.45 -23.79 23.28
C GLY A 61 -19.80 -23.56 22.62
N GLY A 62 -20.16 -22.28 22.45
CA GLY A 62 -21.35 -21.90 21.69
C GLY A 62 -21.35 -22.35 20.23
N ASP A 63 -22.50 -22.16 19.58
CA ASP A 63 -22.87 -22.64 18.24
C ASP A 63 -21.78 -22.49 17.15
N THR A 64 -21.38 -23.61 16.53
CA THR A 64 -20.41 -23.67 15.43
C THR A 64 -20.95 -23.07 14.13
N ALA A 65 -22.28 -23.10 13.92
CA ALA A 65 -22.91 -22.46 12.78
C ALA A 65 -22.71 -20.94 12.83
N ARG A 66 -22.88 -20.34 14.02
CA ARG A 66 -22.62 -18.90 14.25
C ARG A 66 -21.17 -18.51 13.96
N LEU A 67 -20.19 -19.35 14.29
CA LEU A 67 -18.79 -19.07 13.96
C LEU A 67 -18.53 -19.10 12.44
N THR A 68 -19.18 -20.03 11.74
CA THR A 68 -19.08 -20.12 10.27
C THR A 68 -19.73 -18.92 9.60
N GLU A 69 -20.91 -18.50 10.09
CA GLU A 69 -21.59 -17.29 9.64
C GLU A 69 -20.76 -16.03 9.92
N LEU A 70 -20.15 -15.94 11.12
CA LEU A 70 -19.24 -14.85 11.48
C LEU A 70 -18.04 -14.79 10.52
N ALA A 71 -17.41 -15.92 10.22
CA ALA A 71 -16.30 -15.97 9.27
C ALA A 71 -16.73 -15.46 7.88
N ALA A 72 -17.89 -15.90 7.40
CA ALA A 72 -18.44 -15.41 6.13
C ALA A 72 -18.75 -13.90 6.19
N GLY A 73 -19.28 -13.40 7.31
CA GLY A 73 -19.53 -11.99 7.55
C GLY A 73 -18.26 -11.14 7.53
N ILE A 74 -17.17 -11.63 8.14
CA ILE A 74 -15.86 -10.98 8.13
C ILE A 74 -15.34 -10.86 6.70
N VAL A 75 -15.43 -11.93 5.89
CA VAL A 75 -14.99 -11.90 4.48
C VAL A 75 -15.81 -10.90 3.68
N ARG A 76 -17.14 -10.87 3.84
CA ARG A 76 -18.01 -9.87 3.18
C ARG A 76 -17.64 -8.44 3.58
N GLY A 77 -17.44 -8.19 4.87
CA GLY A 77 -17.04 -6.87 5.37
C GLY A 77 -15.69 -6.42 4.82
N ALA A 78 -14.72 -7.33 4.77
CA ALA A 78 -13.41 -7.06 4.18
C ALA A 78 -13.51 -6.75 2.68
N GLY A 79 -14.36 -7.46 1.95
CA GLY A 79 -14.69 -7.18 0.54
C GLY A 79 -15.26 -5.78 0.34
N ASN A 80 -16.30 -5.42 1.11
CA ASN A 80 -16.94 -4.10 1.04
C ASN A 80 -15.95 -2.96 1.35
N ILE A 81 -15.06 -3.15 2.33
CA ILE A 81 -14.02 -2.17 2.64
C ILE A 81 -12.99 -2.07 1.50
N SER A 82 -12.60 -3.20 0.91
CA SER A 82 -11.72 -3.19 -0.26
C SER A 82 -12.33 -2.39 -1.43
N GLU A 83 -13.63 -2.55 -1.68
CA GLU A 83 -14.36 -1.78 -2.69
C GLU A 83 -14.46 -0.29 -2.34
N ALA A 84 -14.78 0.06 -1.09
CA ALA A 84 -14.79 1.45 -0.64
C ALA A 84 -13.43 2.12 -0.87
N ARG A 85 -12.33 1.39 -0.68
CA ARG A 85 -10.99 1.91 -0.96
C ARG A 85 -10.73 2.14 -2.45
N VAL A 86 -11.36 1.40 -3.36
CA VAL A 86 -11.30 1.71 -4.80
C VAL A 86 -11.92 3.09 -5.03
N ILE A 87 -13.14 3.32 -4.51
CA ILE A 87 -13.82 4.62 -4.62
C ILE A 87 -12.97 5.74 -4.04
N MET A 88 -12.33 5.54 -2.88
CA MET A 88 -11.44 6.53 -2.29
C MET A 88 -10.24 6.86 -3.19
N ARG A 89 -9.68 5.86 -3.88
CA ARG A 89 -8.58 6.06 -4.83
C ARG A 89 -8.98 6.84 -6.08
N ALA A 90 -10.28 6.95 -6.39
CA ALA A 90 -10.76 7.80 -7.49
C ALA A 90 -10.34 9.25 -7.29
N PHE A 91 -10.45 9.73 -6.06
CA PHE A 91 -9.99 11.07 -5.66
C PHE A 91 -8.46 11.21 -5.71
N GLY A 92 -7.74 10.10 -5.75
CA GLY A 92 -6.29 10.05 -5.98
C GLY A 92 -5.86 10.48 -7.38
N LEU A 93 -6.78 10.55 -8.36
CA LEU A 93 -6.51 11.11 -9.68
C LEU A 93 -6.23 12.62 -9.62
N LEU A 94 -6.86 13.36 -8.72
CA LEU A 94 -6.66 14.81 -8.60
C LEU A 94 -5.21 15.17 -8.20
N PRO A 95 -4.60 14.54 -7.17
CA PRO A 95 -3.18 14.67 -6.90
C PRO A 95 -2.26 14.28 -8.06
N MET A 96 -2.63 13.29 -8.89
CA MET A 96 -1.82 12.94 -10.07
C MET A 96 -1.84 14.05 -11.11
N LEU A 97 -3.00 14.67 -11.34
CA LEU A 97 -3.11 15.83 -12.23
C LEU A 97 -2.31 17.02 -11.70
N ASP A 98 -2.47 17.38 -10.42
CA ASP A 98 -1.69 18.46 -9.78
C ASP A 98 -0.18 18.18 -9.87
N TRP A 99 0.24 16.94 -9.61
CA TRP A 99 1.66 16.54 -9.73
C TRP A 99 2.17 16.72 -11.16
N LEU A 100 1.41 16.31 -12.18
CA LEU A 100 1.79 16.50 -13.58
C LEU A 100 1.89 17.99 -13.95
N LEU A 101 0.94 18.81 -13.51
CA LEU A 101 0.89 20.25 -13.76
C LEU A 101 2.07 20.98 -13.13
N ARG A 102 2.51 20.57 -11.93
CA ARG A 102 3.69 21.14 -11.26
C ARG A 102 4.99 20.74 -11.94
N LEU A 103 5.07 19.55 -12.52
CA LEU A 103 6.26 19.09 -13.24
C LEU A 103 6.45 19.80 -14.59
N HIS A 104 5.34 20.12 -15.27
CA HIS A 104 5.36 20.61 -16.64
C HIS A 104 4.48 21.86 -16.81
N PRO A 105 5.07 23.03 -17.13
CA PRO A 105 4.32 24.23 -17.46
C PRO A 105 3.34 24.06 -18.62
N ASN A 106 3.64 23.13 -19.54
CA ASN A 106 2.74 22.71 -20.60
C ASN A 106 2.60 21.18 -20.59
N PRO A 107 1.65 20.62 -19.81
CA PRO A 107 1.50 19.18 -19.61
C PRO A 107 1.11 18.44 -20.89
N ALA A 108 0.25 19.04 -21.73
CA ALA A 108 -0.21 18.43 -22.97
C ALA A 108 0.95 18.20 -23.94
N LYS A 109 1.82 19.20 -24.11
CA LYS A 109 3.03 19.07 -24.94
C LYS A 109 4.01 18.05 -24.34
N ALA A 110 4.17 18.02 -23.02
CA ALA A 110 5.06 17.06 -22.35
C ALA A 110 4.58 15.61 -22.54
N LEU A 111 3.28 15.35 -22.38
CA LEU A 111 2.67 14.05 -22.64
C LEU A 111 2.77 13.66 -24.11
N ALA A 112 2.45 14.57 -25.03
CA ALA A 112 2.59 14.32 -26.46
C ALA A 112 4.02 13.93 -26.83
N ASN A 113 5.01 14.67 -26.35
CA ASN A 113 6.42 14.36 -26.57
C ASN A 113 6.85 13.01 -25.96
N PHE A 114 6.24 12.61 -24.84
CA PHE A 114 6.52 11.33 -24.20
C PHE A 114 5.95 10.16 -25.01
N PHE A 115 4.68 10.25 -25.43
CA PHE A 115 3.99 9.18 -26.16
C PHE A 115 4.38 9.11 -27.65
N LEU A 116 4.74 10.23 -28.28
CA LEU A 116 5.20 10.28 -29.68
C LEU A 116 6.70 9.94 -29.80
N ARG A 117 7.39 9.68 -28.70
CA ARG A 117 8.81 9.34 -28.72
C ARG A 117 9.01 8.01 -29.46
N PRO A 118 9.98 7.91 -30.39
CA PRO A 118 10.19 6.70 -31.17
C PRO A 118 10.74 5.52 -30.35
N SER A 119 11.39 5.78 -29.22
CA SER A 119 11.90 4.73 -28.33
C SER A 119 12.06 5.21 -26.89
N LEU A 120 11.74 4.32 -25.95
CA LEU A 120 11.96 4.52 -24.52
C LEU A 120 13.38 4.11 -24.07
N ALA A 121 14.19 3.50 -24.95
CA ALA A 121 15.51 2.95 -24.61
C ALA A 121 16.49 3.99 -24.06
N ASN A 122 16.34 5.26 -24.47
CA ASN A 122 17.21 6.38 -24.06
C ASN A 122 16.53 7.29 -23.01
N LEU A 123 15.65 6.73 -22.16
CA LEU A 123 15.13 7.46 -21.01
C LEU A 123 16.20 7.56 -19.92
N ASP A 124 16.66 8.77 -19.65
CA ASP A 124 17.53 9.02 -18.50
C ASP A 124 16.73 9.02 -17.20
N LEU A 125 16.62 7.85 -16.56
CA LEU A 125 15.96 7.68 -15.26
C LEU A 125 16.73 8.33 -14.10
N ARG A 126 17.96 8.83 -14.32
CA ARG A 126 18.71 9.61 -13.32
C ARG A 126 18.23 11.06 -13.28
N ASN A 127 17.65 11.55 -14.37
CA ASN A 127 17.00 12.85 -14.40
C ASN A 127 15.71 12.81 -13.58
N GLU A 128 15.67 13.56 -12.48
CA GLU A 128 14.55 13.55 -11.54
C GLU A 128 13.22 13.92 -12.21
N LYS A 129 13.23 14.89 -13.14
CA LYS A 129 12.01 15.30 -13.85
C LYS A 129 11.48 14.17 -14.75
N VAL A 130 12.37 13.46 -15.45
CA VAL A 130 11.99 12.30 -16.29
C VAL A 130 11.44 11.17 -15.41
N PHE A 131 12.14 10.86 -14.32
CA PHE A 131 11.72 9.86 -13.35
C PHE A 131 10.32 10.14 -12.80
N GLN A 132 10.08 11.36 -12.28
CA GLN A 132 8.78 11.73 -11.72
C GLN A 132 7.68 11.78 -12.80
N THR A 133 8.01 12.19 -14.04
CA THR A 133 7.05 12.16 -15.17
C THR A 133 6.61 10.73 -15.50
N LEU A 134 7.56 9.78 -15.56
CA LEU A 134 7.23 8.39 -15.82
C LEU A 134 6.32 7.82 -14.73
N ARG A 135 6.63 8.11 -13.45
CA ARG A 135 5.83 7.63 -12.31
C ARG A 135 4.40 8.17 -12.32
N VAL A 136 4.19 9.47 -12.56
CA VAL A 136 2.83 10.02 -12.60
C VAL A 136 2.02 9.43 -13.75
N ILE A 137 2.64 9.13 -14.91
CA ILE A 137 1.96 8.43 -16.01
C ILE A 137 1.57 7.01 -15.61
N LEU A 138 2.51 6.24 -15.04
CA LEU A 138 2.26 4.85 -14.61
C LEU A 138 1.15 4.76 -13.55
N LEU A 139 1.17 5.65 -12.56
CA LEU A 139 0.15 5.70 -11.52
C LEU A 139 -1.20 6.20 -12.05
N SER A 140 -1.20 7.11 -13.03
CA SER A 140 -2.43 7.50 -13.72
C SER A 140 -3.05 6.34 -14.50
N LEU A 141 -2.23 5.55 -15.22
CA LEU A 141 -2.68 4.34 -15.91
C LEU A 141 -3.24 3.30 -14.93
N PHE A 142 -2.58 3.12 -13.78
CA PHE A 142 -3.06 2.26 -12.72
C PHE A 142 -4.46 2.70 -12.24
N TYR A 143 -4.60 3.96 -11.79
CA TYR A 143 -5.87 4.45 -11.26
C TYR A 143 -6.97 4.46 -12.31
N ILE A 144 -6.73 4.98 -13.52
CA ILE A 144 -7.76 5.01 -14.59
C ILE A 144 -8.21 3.59 -14.92
N GLY A 145 -7.28 2.64 -15.04
CA GLY A 145 -7.62 1.26 -15.35
C GLY A 145 -8.36 0.56 -14.21
N GLU A 146 -7.96 0.78 -12.96
CA GLU A 146 -8.65 0.22 -11.78
C GLU A 146 -10.11 0.70 -11.73
N HIS A 147 -10.35 2.00 -11.96
CA HIS A 147 -11.70 2.57 -11.97
C HIS A 147 -12.51 2.14 -13.18
N SER A 148 -11.88 2.00 -14.35
CA SER A 148 -12.56 1.50 -15.55
C SER A 148 -13.03 0.06 -15.35
N VAL A 149 -12.21 -0.78 -14.73
CA VAL A 149 -12.60 -2.16 -14.38
C VAL A 149 -13.73 -2.14 -13.36
N TRP A 150 -13.62 -1.33 -12.30
CA TRP A 150 -14.67 -1.23 -11.29
C TRP A 150 -16.00 -0.73 -11.87
N LEU A 151 -16.00 0.31 -12.70
CA LEU A 151 -17.22 0.81 -13.34
C LEU A 151 -17.81 -0.23 -14.32
N GLY A 152 -16.96 -0.95 -15.06
CA GLY A 152 -17.39 -1.98 -15.98
C GLY A 152 -18.00 -3.20 -15.28
N THR A 153 -17.43 -3.65 -14.16
CA THR A 153 -18.03 -4.75 -13.36
C THR A 153 -19.36 -4.36 -12.69
N ARG A 154 -19.66 -3.06 -12.59
CA ARG A 154 -20.97 -2.54 -12.16
C ARG A 154 -21.95 -2.31 -13.31
N GLY A 155 -21.55 -2.58 -14.55
CA GLY A 155 -22.38 -2.35 -15.74
C GLY A 155 -22.54 -0.88 -16.12
N ILE A 156 -21.74 0.03 -15.55
CA ILE A 156 -21.77 1.46 -15.90
C ILE A 156 -21.05 1.70 -17.23
N LEU A 157 -19.92 1.02 -17.44
CA LEU A 157 -19.22 1.01 -18.72
C LEU A 157 -19.55 -0.27 -19.47
N ALA A 158 -19.95 -0.15 -20.74
CA ALA A 158 -20.20 -1.27 -21.63
C ALA A 158 -18.88 -1.91 -22.10
N LEU A 159 -18.21 -2.62 -21.20
CA LEU A 159 -16.95 -3.33 -21.46
C LEU A 159 -17.17 -4.84 -21.44
N THR A 160 -16.62 -5.55 -22.44
CA THR A 160 -16.66 -7.02 -22.47
C THR A 160 -15.73 -7.61 -21.40
N PRO A 161 -15.92 -8.88 -20.99
CA PRO A 161 -15.01 -9.55 -20.06
C PRO A 161 -13.54 -9.53 -20.51
N GLU A 162 -13.29 -9.64 -21.81
CA GLU A 162 -11.96 -9.60 -22.41
C GLU A 162 -11.32 -8.20 -22.28
N GLN A 163 -12.12 -7.15 -22.48
CA GLN A 163 -11.68 -5.77 -22.30
C GLN A 163 -11.35 -5.49 -20.83
N LEU A 164 -12.21 -5.93 -19.89
CA LEU A 164 -11.96 -5.82 -18.46
C LEU A 164 -10.65 -6.50 -18.05
N GLY A 165 -10.44 -7.74 -18.51
CA GLY A 165 -9.21 -8.48 -18.25
C GLY A 165 -7.96 -7.79 -18.80
N THR A 166 -8.06 -7.18 -19.99
CA THR A 166 -6.96 -6.44 -20.61
C THR A 166 -6.63 -5.16 -19.84
N ILE A 167 -7.65 -4.36 -19.51
CA ILE A 167 -7.48 -3.11 -18.75
C ILE A 167 -6.92 -3.40 -17.36
N ALA A 168 -7.43 -4.43 -16.68
CA ALA A 168 -6.91 -4.86 -15.38
C ALA A 168 -5.41 -5.20 -15.45
N LYS A 169 -4.99 -5.98 -16.45
CA LYS A 169 -3.57 -6.35 -16.64
C LYS A 169 -2.70 -5.12 -16.90
N ILE A 170 -3.14 -4.18 -17.75
CA ILE A 170 -2.38 -2.95 -18.04
C ILE A 170 -2.25 -2.08 -16.78
N SER A 171 -3.35 -1.91 -16.03
CA SER A 171 -3.38 -1.16 -14.78
C SER A 171 -2.40 -1.72 -13.76
N ILE A 172 -2.50 -3.01 -13.46
CA ILE A 172 -1.65 -3.69 -12.47
C ILE A 172 -0.18 -3.67 -12.90
N ARG A 173 0.13 -3.89 -14.18
CA ARG A 173 1.52 -3.85 -14.68
C ARG A 173 2.11 -2.46 -14.59
N SER A 174 1.32 -1.42 -14.84
CA SER A 174 1.76 -0.03 -14.70
C SER A 174 2.14 0.27 -13.24
N TRP A 175 1.32 -0.21 -12.29
CA TRP A 175 1.66 -0.11 -10.87
C TRP A 175 2.89 -0.96 -10.48
N ALA A 176 3.01 -2.18 -11.00
CA ALA A 176 4.19 -3.02 -10.77
C ALA A 176 5.49 -2.34 -11.22
N ILE A 177 5.46 -1.67 -12.38
CA ILE A 177 6.61 -0.90 -12.89
C ILE A 177 6.90 0.28 -11.94
N ASP A 178 5.91 1.04 -11.48
CA ASP A 178 6.13 2.13 -10.51
C ASP A 178 6.75 1.65 -9.18
N VAL A 179 6.29 0.49 -8.67
CA VAL A 179 6.87 -0.14 -7.48
C VAL A 179 8.33 -0.53 -7.74
N GLY A 180 8.64 -1.07 -8.92
CA GLY A 180 10.01 -1.37 -9.34
C GLY A 180 10.90 -0.13 -9.42
N LEU A 181 10.41 0.96 -10.02
CA LEU A 181 11.12 2.24 -10.07
C LEU A 181 11.39 2.80 -8.67
N SER A 182 10.39 2.72 -7.79
CA SER A 182 10.50 3.15 -6.40
C SER A 182 11.54 2.31 -5.63
N ALA A 183 11.56 1.00 -5.86
CA ALA A 183 12.55 0.10 -5.28
C ALA A 183 13.98 0.47 -5.72
N VAL A 184 14.20 0.73 -7.02
CA VAL A 184 15.51 1.16 -7.53
C VAL A 184 15.95 2.48 -6.90
N LYS A 185 15.06 3.48 -6.80
CA LYS A 185 15.37 4.77 -6.15
C LYS A 185 15.71 4.58 -4.67
N LEU A 186 15.01 3.69 -3.96
CA LEU A 186 15.30 3.38 -2.56
C LEU A 186 16.65 2.68 -2.40
N ILE A 187 17.02 1.75 -3.29
CA ILE A 187 18.34 1.11 -3.27
C ILE A 187 19.44 2.15 -3.53
N SER A 188 19.25 3.05 -4.48
CA SER A 188 20.18 4.15 -4.73
C SER A 188 20.33 5.07 -3.52
N THR A 189 19.21 5.43 -2.89
CA THR A 189 19.18 6.26 -1.67
C THR A 189 19.92 5.57 -0.52
N TYR A 190 19.70 4.26 -0.32
CA TYR A 190 20.40 3.48 0.70
C TYR A 190 21.93 3.51 0.52
N ARG A 191 22.41 3.35 -0.72
CA ARG A 191 23.84 3.44 -1.03
C ARG A 191 24.42 4.82 -0.68
N GLY A 192 23.68 5.89 -0.97
CA GLY A 192 24.06 7.25 -0.59
C GLY A 192 24.10 7.46 0.93
N LEU A 193 23.13 6.92 1.67
CA LEU A 193 23.12 6.97 3.13
C LEU A 193 24.28 6.18 3.74
N LEU A 194 24.63 5.02 3.18
CA LEU A 194 25.77 4.22 3.64
C LEU A 194 27.09 4.95 3.37
N ALA A 195 27.24 5.60 2.21
CA ALA A 195 28.42 6.41 1.91
C ALA A 195 28.57 7.58 2.90
N ARG A 196 27.47 8.31 3.19
CA ARG A 196 27.45 9.38 4.21
C ARG A 196 27.81 8.84 5.60
N LYS A 197 27.27 7.69 5.99
CA LYS A 197 27.61 7.03 7.26
C LYS A 197 29.10 6.75 7.36
N ASN A 198 29.69 6.14 6.33
CA ASN A 198 31.11 5.80 6.31
C ASN A 198 31.99 7.06 6.35
N ALA A 199 31.59 8.13 5.64
CA ALA A 199 32.29 9.42 5.68
C ALA A 199 32.28 10.06 7.07
N LEU A 200 31.13 10.02 7.78
CA LEU A 200 31.06 10.51 9.16
C LEU A 200 31.91 9.67 10.11
N GLN A 201 31.88 8.34 9.98
CA GLN A 201 32.71 7.46 10.81
C GLN A 201 34.22 7.72 10.61
N ALA A 202 34.63 8.07 9.38
CA ALA A 202 36.01 8.45 9.09
C ALA A 202 36.45 9.78 9.72
N GLN A 203 35.51 10.64 10.14
CA GLN A 203 35.81 11.92 10.80
C GLN A 203 36.16 11.78 12.30
N GLY A 204 35.98 10.60 12.90
CA GLY A 204 36.39 10.31 14.27
C GLY A 204 35.70 11.20 15.32
N GLU A 205 36.46 11.83 16.21
CA GLU A 205 35.93 12.70 17.29
C GLU A 205 35.36 14.04 16.80
N LYS A 206 35.54 14.40 15.51
CA LYS A 206 35.02 15.65 14.92
C LYS A 206 33.62 15.50 14.32
N VAL A 207 32.90 14.43 14.63
CA VAL A 207 31.56 14.19 14.10
C VAL A 207 30.61 15.26 14.64
N ASP A 208 30.05 16.04 13.71
CA ASP A 208 28.94 16.94 14.00
C ASP A 208 27.72 16.14 14.47
N ALA A 209 27.31 16.39 15.72
CA ALA A 209 26.17 15.73 16.35
C ALA A 209 24.86 15.98 15.58
N GLU A 210 24.72 17.13 14.92
CA GLU A 210 23.52 17.47 14.16
C GLU A 210 23.48 16.67 12.85
N GLU A 211 24.60 16.55 12.14
CA GLU A 211 24.67 15.71 10.93
C GLU A 211 24.48 14.23 11.25
N ALA A 212 24.99 13.74 12.39
CA ALA A 212 24.73 12.37 12.86
C ALA A 212 23.24 12.14 13.16
N LYS A 213 22.57 13.10 13.80
CA LYS A 213 21.12 13.05 14.08
C LYS A 213 20.30 13.08 12.79
N LYS A 214 20.65 13.95 11.85
CA LYS A 214 20.02 14.03 10.53
C LYS A 214 20.18 12.74 9.74
N LEU A 215 21.37 12.16 9.72
CA LEU A 215 21.61 10.87 9.06
C LEU A 215 20.75 9.75 9.67
N SER A 216 20.62 9.72 11.00
CA SER A 216 19.73 8.76 11.69
C SER A 216 18.26 8.94 11.30
N ALA A 217 17.80 10.20 11.21
CA ALA A 217 16.45 10.53 10.73
C ALA A 217 16.25 10.08 9.27
N ASP A 218 17.21 10.35 8.38
CA ASP A 218 17.17 9.94 6.98
C ASP A 218 17.10 8.42 6.83
N PHE A 219 17.89 7.66 7.61
CA PHE A 219 17.80 6.19 7.65
C PHE A 219 16.43 5.71 8.15
N THR A 220 15.84 6.39 9.13
CA THR A 220 14.52 6.04 9.67
C THR A 220 13.44 6.27 8.61
N ALA A 221 13.48 7.42 7.92
CA ALA A 221 12.59 7.72 6.80
C ALA A 221 12.76 6.71 5.66
N TRP A 222 13.99 6.35 5.32
CA TRP A 222 14.29 5.34 4.31
C TRP A 222 13.72 3.96 4.69
N LYS A 223 13.93 3.48 5.93
CA LYS A 223 13.40 2.18 6.39
C LYS A 223 11.88 2.11 6.27
N ARG A 224 11.20 3.19 6.67
CA ARG A 224 9.74 3.33 6.57
C ARG A 224 9.24 3.26 5.13
N ALA A 225 9.92 3.94 4.22
CA ALA A 225 9.60 3.88 2.79
C ALA A 225 9.92 2.50 2.19
N ALA A 226 11.06 1.91 2.54
CA ALA A 226 11.53 0.61 2.07
C ALA A 226 10.59 -0.52 2.49
N TRP A 227 10.12 -0.54 3.74
CA TRP A 227 9.13 -1.51 4.20
C TRP A 227 7.93 -1.56 3.26
N VAL A 228 7.25 -0.42 3.08
CA VAL A 228 6.00 -0.37 2.32
C VAL A 228 6.25 -0.72 0.85
N ASN A 229 7.27 -0.14 0.23
CA ASN A 229 7.53 -0.35 -1.20
C ASN A 229 7.97 -1.78 -1.51
N PHE A 230 8.87 -2.37 -0.71
CA PHE A 230 9.32 -3.73 -0.96
C PHE A 230 8.25 -4.76 -0.63
N ALA A 231 7.41 -4.53 0.38
CA ALA A 231 6.31 -5.43 0.69
C ALA A 231 5.23 -5.49 -0.42
N TRP A 232 5.12 -4.45 -1.26
CA TRP A 232 4.23 -4.47 -2.41
C TRP A 232 4.71 -5.33 -3.58
N ILE A 233 6.03 -5.50 -3.76
CA ILE A 233 6.63 -6.21 -4.91
C ILE A 233 5.99 -7.58 -5.17
N PRO A 234 5.90 -8.51 -4.19
CA PRO A 234 5.32 -9.82 -4.47
C PRO A 234 3.87 -9.75 -4.92
N LEU A 235 3.06 -8.82 -4.39
CA LEU A 235 1.65 -8.66 -4.78
C LEU A 235 1.51 -8.13 -6.21
N THR A 236 2.26 -7.08 -6.55
CA THR A 236 2.18 -6.49 -7.89
C THR A 236 2.68 -7.45 -8.95
N VAL A 237 3.71 -8.24 -8.63
CA VAL A 237 4.20 -9.33 -9.48
C VAL A 237 3.15 -10.42 -9.62
N HIS A 238 2.56 -10.90 -8.52
CA HIS A 238 1.49 -11.89 -8.55
C HIS A 238 0.32 -11.51 -9.45
N TRP A 239 -0.21 -10.29 -9.29
CA TRP A 239 -1.33 -9.82 -10.10
C TRP A 239 -0.94 -9.54 -11.56
N SER A 240 0.32 -9.19 -11.85
CA SER A 240 0.80 -8.92 -13.22
C SER A 240 0.82 -10.15 -14.13
N PHE A 241 0.90 -11.34 -13.54
CA PHE A 241 0.91 -12.64 -14.24
C PHE A 241 -0.40 -13.41 -14.12
N GLY A 242 -1.48 -12.78 -13.66
CA GLY A 242 -2.79 -13.44 -13.51
C GLY A 242 -2.92 -14.33 -12.27
N GLY A 243 -1.94 -14.26 -11.35
CA GLY A 243 -1.93 -14.99 -10.09
C GLY A 243 -0.83 -16.04 -10.02
N LEU A 244 0.27 -15.72 -9.33
CA LEU A 244 1.37 -16.66 -9.07
C LEU A 244 1.07 -17.70 -7.98
N TRP A 245 -0.01 -17.53 -7.23
CA TRP A 245 -0.45 -18.46 -6.20
C TRP A 245 -1.96 -18.50 -6.13
N GLU A 246 -2.51 -19.64 -5.73
CA GLU A 246 -3.96 -19.82 -5.64
C GLU A 246 -4.49 -19.49 -4.25
N ASN A 247 -3.66 -19.62 -3.21
CA ASN A 247 -4.09 -19.42 -1.84
C ASN A 247 -4.31 -17.92 -1.53
N PRO A 248 -5.55 -17.47 -1.31
CA PRO A 248 -5.85 -16.06 -1.07
C PRO A 248 -5.26 -15.54 0.26
N LEU A 249 -4.92 -16.44 1.19
CA LEU A 249 -4.29 -16.07 2.47
C LEU A 249 -2.88 -15.53 2.29
N ILE A 250 -2.18 -15.89 1.21
CA ILE A 250 -0.86 -15.32 0.91
C ILE A 250 -1.03 -13.83 0.56
N THR A 251 -1.98 -13.51 -0.32
CA THR A 251 -2.35 -12.13 -0.65
C THR A 251 -2.78 -11.35 0.59
N ALA A 252 -3.63 -11.96 1.42
CA ALA A 252 -4.10 -11.41 2.69
C ALA A 252 -2.93 -11.07 3.63
N ALA A 253 -2.01 -12.01 3.86
CA ALA A 253 -0.88 -11.83 4.75
C ALA A 253 0.08 -10.74 4.27
N ILE A 254 0.46 -10.74 2.99
CA ILE A 254 1.36 -9.72 2.44
C ILE A 254 0.70 -8.34 2.48
N GLY A 255 -0.57 -8.26 2.11
CA GLY A 255 -1.32 -7.00 2.16
C GLY A 255 -1.46 -6.47 3.59
N ALA A 256 -1.57 -7.34 4.59
CA ALA A 256 -1.56 -6.95 6.00
C ALA A 256 -0.20 -6.35 6.41
N VAL A 257 0.92 -6.97 6.00
CA VAL A 257 2.29 -6.43 6.25
C VAL A 257 2.46 -5.02 5.67
N VAL A 258 1.99 -4.81 4.44
CA VAL A 258 1.99 -3.49 3.81
C VAL A 258 1.15 -2.50 4.62
N SER A 259 -0.04 -2.92 5.05
CA SER A 259 -0.99 -2.06 5.77
C SER A 259 -0.43 -1.60 7.11
N VAL A 260 0.23 -2.50 7.85
CA VAL A 260 0.94 -2.17 9.09
C VAL A 260 2.03 -1.15 8.81
N GLY A 261 2.82 -1.31 7.74
CA GLY A 261 3.84 -0.33 7.36
C GLY A 261 3.24 1.06 7.06
N LYS A 262 2.14 1.11 6.31
CA LYS A 262 1.41 2.36 6.05
C LYS A 262 0.87 3.02 7.32
N LEU A 263 0.24 2.23 8.18
CA LEU A 263 -0.34 2.75 9.43
C LEU A 263 0.74 3.22 10.40
N ASN A 264 1.87 2.52 10.48
CA ASN A 264 3.04 2.96 11.24
C ASN A 264 3.59 4.30 10.72
N ASN A 265 3.67 4.46 9.40
CA ASN A 265 4.09 5.73 8.80
C ASN A 265 3.11 6.87 9.12
N ALA A 266 1.81 6.61 9.06
CA ALA A 266 0.77 7.59 9.41
C ALA A 266 0.80 7.93 10.92
N TRP A 267 0.96 6.92 11.78
CA TRP A 267 1.09 7.07 13.22
C TRP A 267 2.27 7.98 13.57
N ALA A 268 3.43 7.68 13.01
CA ALA A 268 4.62 8.49 13.24
C ALA A 268 4.51 9.93 12.70
N ALA A 269 3.66 10.18 11.70
CA ALA A 269 3.41 11.51 11.15
C ALA A 269 2.34 12.30 11.93
N ALA A 270 1.51 11.62 12.74
CA ALA A 270 0.47 12.21 13.58
C ALA A 270 0.95 12.53 15.02
N ALA A 271 2.25 12.32 15.26
CA ALA A 271 2.95 12.56 16.52
C ALA A 271 3.25 14.04 16.75
#